data_AF-K8DX59-F1
#
_entry.id   AF-K8DX59-F1
#
_cell.length_a   1.000
_cell.length_b   1.000
_cell.length_c   1.000
_cell.angle_alpha   90.00
_cell.angle_beta   90.00
_cell.angle_gamma   90.00
#
_symmetry.space_group_name_H-M   'P 1'
#
loop_
_entity.id
_entity.type
_entity.pdbx_description
1 polymer ?
#
loop_
_entity_poly.entity_id
_entity_poly.type
_entity_poly.pdbx_seq_one_letter_code
_entity_poly.pdbx_strand_id
1 'polypeptide(L)'
;MDEKEQLYVDLMMATPGDPATMALISQGYLTEDWQFTDKAKQFIDAFLDEKKEAVFQAFRELGPNARKSDILKTTGIVQLGVLVDVANRLVKEGRLKKENGKVFAIG
;
A
#
# COMPACT_ATOMS: atom_id res chain seq x y z
N MET A 1 10.15 -3.43 9.58
CA MET A 1 9.43 -3.48 8.30
C MET A 1 9.67 -4.86 7.73
N ASP A 2 8.62 -5.54 7.27
CA ASP A 2 8.79 -6.88 6.68
C ASP A 2 9.34 -6.78 5.25
N GLU A 3 9.87 -7.91 4.73
CA GLU A 3 10.51 -7.97 3.41
C GLU A 3 9.54 -7.66 2.27
N LYS A 4 8.25 -7.99 2.41
CA LYS A 4 7.24 -7.68 1.38
C LYS A 4 6.95 -6.18 1.36
N GLU A 5 6.84 -5.54 2.51
CA GLU A 5 6.62 -4.10 2.60
C GLU A 5 7.83 -3.33 2.04
N GLN A 6 9.06 -3.80 2.30
CA GLN A 6 10.25 -3.23 1.66
C GLN A 6 10.20 -3.38 0.14
N LEU A 7 9.90 -4.58 -0.38
CA LEU A 7 9.78 -4.80 -1.83
C LEU A 7 8.70 -3.92 -2.48
N TYR A 8 7.57 -3.73 -1.82
CA TYR A 8 6.53 -2.80 -2.27
C TYR A 8 7.05 -1.36 -2.36
N VAL A 9 7.74 -0.90 -1.31
CA VAL A 9 8.32 0.45 -1.27
C VAL A 9 9.35 0.62 -2.39
N ASP A 10 10.24 -0.35 -2.56
CA ASP A 10 11.27 -0.31 -3.61
C ASP A 10 10.62 -0.22 -5.00
N LEU A 11 9.53 -0.95 -5.23
CA LEU A 11 8.77 -0.87 -6.48
C LEU A 11 8.12 0.50 -6.71
N MET A 12 7.55 1.11 -5.67
CA MET A 12 6.90 2.42 -5.77
C MET A 12 7.90 3.59 -5.86
N MET A 13 9.15 3.37 -5.44
CA MET A 13 10.21 4.38 -5.37
C MET A 13 11.33 4.18 -6.39
N ALA A 14 11.16 3.26 -7.34
CA ALA A 14 12.16 2.94 -8.36
C ALA A 14 12.58 4.19 -9.16
N THR A 15 13.90 4.42 -9.27
CA THR A 15 14.48 5.60 -9.96
C THR A 15 15.71 5.29 -10.83
N PRO A 16 15.84 5.94 -12.02
CA PRO A 16 16.93 5.74 -12.97
C PRO A 16 18.33 5.63 -12.36
N GLY A 17 19.00 4.49 -12.61
CA GLY A 17 20.39 4.27 -12.22
C GLY A 17 20.63 3.84 -10.76
N ASP A 18 19.57 3.68 -9.97
CA ASP A 18 19.68 3.20 -8.59
C ASP A 18 19.91 1.67 -8.51
N PRO A 19 20.85 1.17 -7.67
CA PRO A 19 21.08 -0.26 -7.50
C PRO A 19 19.84 -1.08 -7.09
N ALA A 20 18.94 -0.53 -6.27
CA ALA A 20 17.72 -1.25 -5.89
C ALA A 20 16.82 -1.41 -7.12
N THR A 21 16.74 -0.40 -7.99
CA THR A 21 15.99 -0.54 -9.24
C THR A 21 16.60 -1.57 -10.19
N MET A 22 17.93 -1.59 -10.34
CA MET A 22 18.60 -2.63 -11.14
C MET A 22 18.32 -4.03 -10.59
N ALA A 23 18.23 -4.18 -9.27
CA ALA A 23 17.84 -5.43 -8.64
C ALA A 23 16.39 -5.82 -8.97
N LEU A 24 15.45 -4.86 -9.00
CA LEU A 24 14.06 -5.10 -9.39
C LEU A 24 13.93 -5.54 -10.87
N ILE A 25 14.75 -4.98 -11.76
CA ILE A 25 14.80 -5.42 -13.18
C ILE A 25 15.34 -6.84 -13.26
N SER A 26 16.48 -7.13 -12.61
CA SER A 26 17.09 -8.47 -12.57
C SER A 26 16.15 -9.54 -11.99
N GLN A 27 15.35 -9.18 -11.00
CA GLN A 27 14.36 -10.06 -10.39
C GLN A 27 13.06 -10.18 -11.24
N GLY A 28 12.95 -9.45 -12.34
CA GLY A 28 11.82 -9.50 -13.27
C GLY A 28 10.56 -8.77 -12.78
N TYR A 29 10.69 -7.83 -11.85
CA TYR A 29 9.59 -6.97 -11.41
C TYR A 29 9.43 -5.72 -12.29
N LEU A 30 10.53 -5.23 -12.87
CA LEU A 30 10.54 -4.11 -13.81
C LEU A 30 11.12 -4.53 -15.15
N THR A 31 10.63 -3.92 -16.24
CA THR A 31 11.29 -3.98 -17.54
C THR A 31 12.51 -3.06 -17.56
N GLU A 32 13.38 -3.20 -18.57
CA GLU A 32 14.48 -2.25 -18.81
C GLU A 32 13.99 -0.82 -19.05
N ASP A 33 12.76 -0.68 -19.57
CA ASP A 33 12.02 0.57 -19.73
C ASP A 33 11.22 0.98 -18.48
N TRP A 34 11.51 0.38 -17.32
CA TRP A 34 11.01 0.82 -16.01
C TRP A 34 9.51 0.62 -15.82
N GLN A 35 8.90 -0.27 -16.62
CA GLN A 35 7.49 -0.60 -16.53
C GLN A 35 7.28 -1.78 -15.60
N PHE A 36 6.20 -1.78 -14.82
CA PHE A 36 5.82 -2.94 -14.02
C PHE A 36 5.48 -4.14 -14.91
N THR A 37 6.16 -5.25 -14.67
CA THR A 37 5.83 -6.54 -15.27
C THR A 37 4.55 -7.11 -14.62
N ASP A 38 4.01 -8.18 -15.19
CA ASP A 38 2.87 -8.86 -14.58
C ASP A 38 3.20 -9.47 -13.22
N LYS A 39 4.46 -9.88 -13.02
CA LYS A 39 4.97 -10.32 -11.71
C LYS A 39 4.85 -9.20 -10.67
N ALA A 40 5.24 -7.97 -11.01
CA ALA A 40 5.08 -6.84 -10.11
C ALA A 40 3.62 -6.51 -9.84
N LYS A 41 2.78 -6.48 -10.88
CA LYS A 41 1.33 -6.22 -10.71
C LYS A 41 0.68 -7.25 -9.79
N GLN A 42 0.94 -8.54 -10.00
CA GLN A 42 0.43 -9.61 -9.16
C GLN A 42 0.90 -9.47 -7.71
N PHE A 43 2.19 -9.16 -7.51
CA PHE A 43 2.72 -8.92 -6.17
C PHE A 43 2.04 -7.72 -5.50
N ILE A 44 1.97 -6.57 -6.17
CA ILE A 44 1.34 -5.34 -5.68
C ILE A 44 -0.12 -5.61 -5.32
N ASP A 45 -0.85 -6.32 -6.19
CA ASP A 45 -2.24 -6.64 -5.96
C ASP A 45 -2.43 -7.52 -4.74
N ALA A 46 -1.68 -8.61 -4.65
CA ALA A 46 -1.74 -9.53 -3.51
C ALA A 46 -1.32 -8.83 -2.19
N PHE A 47 -0.25 -8.03 -2.22
CA PHE A 47 0.29 -7.33 -1.06
C PHE A 47 -0.66 -6.27 -0.51
N LEU A 48 -1.33 -5.51 -1.37
CA LEU A 48 -2.31 -4.53 -0.89
C LEU A 48 -3.59 -5.21 -0.42
N ASP A 49 -4.00 -6.30 -1.08
CA ASP A 49 -5.20 -7.05 -0.73
C ASP A 49 -5.09 -7.76 0.63
N GLU A 50 -3.93 -8.33 0.98
CA GLU A 50 -3.71 -8.96 2.30
C GLU A 50 -3.87 -7.95 3.46
N LYS A 51 -3.72 -6.65 3.21
CA LYS A 51 -3.79 -5.61 4.25
C LYS A 51 -5.16 -4.92 4.35
N LYS A 52 -6.04 -5.12 3.37
CA LYS A 52 -7.35 -4.45 3.30
C LYS A 52 -8.17 -4.64 4.55
N GLU A 53 -8.26 -5.86 5.06
CA GLU A 53 -9.12 -6.14 6.22
C GLU A 53 -8.61 -5.45 7.47
N ALA A 54 -7.32 -5.53 7.77
CA ALA A 54 -6.73 -4.84 8.92
C ALA A 54 -6.95 -3.31 8.85
N VAL A 55 -6.76 -2.71 7.67
CA VAL A 55 -6.97 -1.27 7.47
C VAL A 55 -8.44 -0.88 7.63
N PHE A 56 -9.35 -1.66 7.05
CA PHE A 56 -10.78 -1.42 7.19
C PHE A 56 -11.21 -1.47 8.66
N GLN A 57 -10.77 -2.50 9.40
CA GLN A 57 -11.07 -2.66 10.82
C GLN A 57 -10.51 -1.50 11.65
N ALA A 58 -9.26 -1.09 11.40
CA ALA A 58 -8.66 0.03 12.10
C ALA A 58 -9.44 1.35 11.90
N PHE A 59 -9.88 1.66 10.68
CA PHE A 59 -10.72 2.84 10.43
C PHE A 59 -12.12 2.73 11.05
N ARG A 60 -12.70 1.52 11.08
CA ARG A 60 -14.00 1.26 11.70
C ARG A 60 -13.96 1.45 13.22
N GLU A 61 -12.90 0.98 13.87
CA GLU A 61 -12.75 1.00 15.33
C GLU A 61 -12.28 2.37 15.86
N LEU A 62 -11.28 2.98 15.22
CA LEU A 62 -10.70 4.25 15.67
C LEU A 62 -11.49 5.47 15.18
N GLY A 63 -12.27 5.30 14.11
CA GLY A 63 -13.15 6.32 13.57
C GLY A 63 -12.43 7.45 12.81
N PRO A 64 -13.20 8.42 12.30
CA PRO A 64 -12.73 9.42 11.34
C PRO A 64 -11.81 10.50 11.92
N ASN A 65 -11.69 10.58 13.25
CA ASN A 65 -10.82 11.54 13.95
C ASN A 65 -9.48 10.91 14.38
N ALA A 66 -9.27 9.62 14.09
CA ALA A 66 -8.03 8.93 14.42
C ALA A 66 -6.82 9.57 13.75
N ARG A 67 -5.68 9.61 14.44
CA ARG A 67 -4.42 10.03 13.81
C ARG A 67 -3.94 8.90 12.90
N LYS A 68 -3.33 9.26 11.77
CA LYS A 68 -2.73 8.27 10.85
C LYS A 68 -1.70 7.38 11.54
N SER A 69 -0.96 7.91 12.53
CA SER A 69 -0.04 7.13 13.36
C SER A 69 -0.72 6.00 14.14
N ASP A 70 -1.93 6.23 14.61
CA ASP A 70 -2.68 5.25 15.40
C ASP A 70 -3.20 4.14 14.47
N ILE A 71 -3.67 4.50 13.27
CA ILE A 71 -4.05 3.55 12.23
C ILE A 71 -2.86 2.69 11.80
N LEU A 72 -1.69 3.29 11.56
CA LEU A 72 -0.45 2.56 11.22
C LEU A 72 -0.10 1.56 12.33
N LYS A 73 -0.13 2.00 13.60
CA LYS A 73 0.14 1.14 14.74
C LYS A 73 -0.82 -0.05 14.83
N THR A 74 -2.13 0.17 14.64
CA THR A 74 -3.14 -0.89 14.71
C THR A 74 -3.02 -1.89 13.56
N THR A 75 -2.66 -1.41 12.37
CA THR A 75 -2.57 -2.24 11.15
C THR A 75 -1.24 -2.98 11.00
N GLY A 76 -0.22 -2.57 11.76
CA GLY A 76 1.15 -3.07 11.61
C GLY A 76 1.87 -2.54 10.37
N ILE A 77 1.24 -1.65 9.59
CA ILE A 77 1.85 -1.00 8.43
C ILE A 77 2.86 0.03 8.92
N VAL A 78 4.07 -0.01 8.38
CA VAL A 78 5.14 0.93 8.73
C VAL A 78 5.06 2.18 7.86
N GLN A 79 4.75 2.02 6.58
CA GLN A 79 4.82 3.08 5.58
C GLN A 79 3.48 3.74 5.33
N LEU A 80 3.46 5.08 5.42
CA LEU A 80 2.23 5.85 5.18
C LEU A 80 1.69 5.67 3.75
N GLY A 81 2.58 5.53 2.75
CA GLY A 81 2.18 5.28 1.36
C GLY A 81 1.34 4.01 1.23
N VAL A 82 1.77 2.91 1.86
CA VAL A 82 1.04 1.64 1.88
C VAL A 82 -0.36 1.82 2.47
N LEU A 83 -0.47 2.49 3.63
CA LEU A 83 -1.78 2.77 4.23
C LEU A 83 -2.70 3.56 3.29
N VAL A 84 -2.15 4.57 2.60
CA VAL A 84 -2.91 5.41 1.67
C VAL A 84 -3.41 4.60 0.48
N ASP A 85 -2.58 3.72 -0.08
CA ASP A 85 -2.92 2.90 -1.24
C ASP A 85 -3.96 1.83 -0.89
N VAL A 86 -3.82 1.16 0.26
CA VAL A 86 -4.84 0.24 0.77
C VAL A 86 -6.17 0.98 1.01
N ALA A 87 -6.12 2.16 1.63
CA ALA A 87 -7.33 2.96 1.85
C ALA A 87 -7.98 3.40 0.53
N ASN A 88 -7.19 3.75 -0.49
CA ASN A 88 -7.70 4.08 -1.83
C ASN A 88 -8.39 2.88 -2.50
N ARG A 89 -7.86 1.66 -2.35
CA ARG A 89 -8.53 0.45 -2.84
C ARG A 89 -9.87 0.24 -2.16
N LEU A 90 -9.90 0.31 -0.83
CA LEU A 90 -11.14 0.16 -0.07
C LEU A 90 -12.18 1.24 -0.43
N VAL A 91 -11.75 2.45 -0.80
CA VAL A 91 -12.66 3.48 -1.34
C VAL A 91 -13.23 3.08 -2.70
N LYS A 92 -12.39 2.56 -3.61
CA LYS A 92 -12.84 2.06 -4.92
C LYS A 92 -13.80 0.88 -4.80
N GLU A 93 -13.61 0.04 -3.78
CA GLU A 93 -14.50 -1.08 -3.45
C GLU A 93 -15.80 -0.65 -2.72
N GLY A 94 -15.94 0.64 -2.38
CA GLY A 94 -17.12 1.15 -1.66
C GLY A 94 -17.15 0.82 -0.17
N ARG A 95 -16.05 0.30 0.40
CA ARG A 95 -15.93 -0.03 1.83
C ARG A 95 -15.49 1.15 2.68
N LEU A 96 -14.79 2.13 2.11
CA LEU A 96 -14.42 3.37 2.79
C LEU A 96 -14.93 4.59 2.01
N LYS A 97 -15.20 5.69 2.71
CA LYS A 97 -15.44 7.02 2.12
C LYS A 97 -14.33 7.97 2.55
N LYS A 98 -13.87 8.83 1.64
CA LYS A 98 -13.03 9.99 1.99
C LYS A 98 -13.84 11.26 1.84
N GLU A 99 -13.92 12.05 2.91
CA GLU A 99 -14.69 13.29 2.94
C GLU A 99 -14.02 14.29 3.88
N ASN A 100 -13.78 15.52 3.40
CA ASN A 100 -13.14 16.60 4.17
C ASN A 100 -11.81 16.18 4.84
N GLY A 101 -10.99 15.41 4.14
CA GLY A 101 -9.71 14.90 4.66
C GLY A 101 -9.83 13.78 5.70
N LYS A 102 -11.04 13.33 6.02
CA LYS A 102 -11.32 12.22 6.93
C LYS A 102 -11.69 10.96 6.17
N VAL A 103 -11.53 9.81 6.83
CA VAL A 103 -11.85 8.48 6.29
C VAL A 103 -12.95 7.87 7.14
N PHE A 104 -14.01 7.38 6.50
CA PHE A 104 -15.16 6.75 7.14
C PHE A 104 -15.31 5.33 6.64
N ALA A 105 -15.55 4.37 7.54
CA ALA A 105 -15.96 3.02 7.14
C ALA A 105 -17.42 3.03 6.65
N ILE A 106 -17.67 2.39 5.52
CA ILE A 106 -19.01 2.18 4.95
C ILE A 106 -19.27 0.68 4.98
N GLY A 107 -20.31 0.27 5.68
CA GLY A 107 -20.67 -1.13 5.91
C GLY A 107 -21.33 -1.31 7.26
#